data_AF-A0A0C3N9N8-F1
#
_entry.id   AF-A0A0C3N9N8-F1
#
_cell.length_a   1.000
_cell.length_b   1.000
_cell.length_c   1.000
_cell.angle_alpha   90.00
_cell.angle_beta   90.00
_cell.angle_gamma   90.00
#
_symmetry.space_group_name_H-M   'P 1'
#
loop_
_entity.id
_entity.type
_entity.pdbx_description
1 polymer ?
#
loop_
_entity_poly.entity_id
_entity_poly.type
_entity_poly.pdbx_seq_one_letter_code
_entity_poly.pdbx_strand_id
1 'polypeptide(L)'
;MGWYEPRNPYLHFSEVPVSFRLSSGVGKPLAGLTEPGIVFFRELGFEYRMLDVVTGEKVKTGDEFFAVFNPLYQSLFSGNCPVDNSHPLRGIGYEVKEPYYTGSRVKSLDNDRNVWVHSLKYPFIGRVFELLQNRRPPVNSFSFSEQAFMLDYFLEHTLEDILSDPGLREDLREWILYLKTEDLRSRFSIHVPRQVWRGSLDSLCGHGEVDYDSLAGTWSARWGVDVDSIVMEWVHAKHQQFFRVKNDGVYYDPVMKLSKVEGRVMNAGKTGGVVSMEYNLTSEYGDVEDFACYVGPGEAKAYTLVSKGGSGILTRLSANRPTGFVFDNSEERDGRSFGEIGGEWRSISVEEFLAGENKNEFVVDDQDAGFELADGNLTLFQKWFRKDPPLRRSFRQGGNTSRWGFVITPEAEGDSIRGCYCIEGGEGKSTATWRVNLPEAGRYRVMAKVHVQSLAIGIGRPGGVVNRYTVFHGDKKEEVAVDLDIAIPKRMGSRGWVSLGEYDFPAGEAKVVLSDKDPRRRKDVAIVADAVKWIKIE
;
A
#
# COMPACT_ATOMS: atom_id res chain seq x y z
N MET A 1 -50.72 -9.63 -19.40
CA MET A 1 -51.24 -8.35 -18.88
C MET A 1 -50.08 -7.38 -18.79
N GLY A 2 -50.20 -6.17 -19.32
CA GLY A 2 -49.13 -5.17 -19.21
C GLY A 2 -49.03 -4.70 -17.76
N TRP A 3 -47.82 -4.68 -17.22
CA TRP A 3 -47.54 -4.48 -15.77
C TRP A 3 -47.50 -3.00 -15.38
N TYR A 4 -47.70 -2.10 -16.35
CA TYR A 4 -47.59 -0.66 -16.19
C TYR A 4 -48.85 0.02 -16.70
N GLU A 5 -49.57 0.68 -15.80
CA GLU A 5 -50.79 1.43 -16.10
C GLU A 5 -50.52 2.93 -15.88
N PRO A 6 -50.29 3.74 -16.93
CA PRO A 6 -49.79 5.12 -16.81
C PRO A 6 -50.69 6.06 -15.99
N ARG A 7 -51.97 5.71 -15.81
CA ARG A 7 -52.95 6.48 -15.06
C ARG A 7 -52.98 6.15 -13.57
N ASN A 8 -52.37 5.02 -13.16
CA ASN A 8 -52.30 4.57 -11.77
C ASN A 8 -50.92 3.90 -11.55
N PRO A 9 -49.89 4.63 -11.08
CA PRO A 9 -48.61 4.00 -10.78
C PRO A 9 -48.77 3.05 -9.58
N TYR A 10 -48.73 1.74 -9.83
CA TYR A 10 -48.65 0.71 -8.79
C TYR A 10 -47.22 0.17 -8.71
N LEU A 11 -46.71 0.00 -7.50
CA LEU A 11 -45.47 -0.73 -7.24
C LEU A 11 -45.83 -2.19 -6.95
N HIS A 12 -45.57 -3.08 -7.90
CA HIS A 12 -45.86 -4.51 -7.76
C HIS A 12 -44.67 -5.22 -7.11
N PHE A 13 -44.86 -5.73 -5.90
CA PHE A 13 -43.92 -6.64 -5.26
C PHE A 13 -44.42 -8.07 -5.44
N SER A 14 -43.61 -8.94 -6.03
CA SER A 14 -43.90 -10.37 -6.15
C SER A 14 -42.79 -11.16 -5.49
N GLU A 15 -43.14 -11.89 -4.43
CA GLU A 15 -42.24 -12.84 -3.79
C GLU A 15 -42.25 -14.12 -4.62
N VAL A 16 -41.10 -14.49 -5.18
CA VAL A 16 -40.96 -15.72 -5.97
C VAL A 16 -40.14 -16.70 -5.14
N PRO A 17 -40.66 -17.88 -4.76
CA PRO A 17 -39.93 -18.90 -4.02
C PRO A 17 -39.03 -19.67 -4.99
N VAL A 18 -38.01 -19.01 -5.55
CA VAL A 18 -37.04 -19.68 -6.42
C VAL A 18 -35.65 -19.22 -6.05
N SER A 19 -34.96 -20.07 -5.30
CA SER A 19 -33.51 -20.01 -5.13
C SER A 19 -32.84 -20.27 -6.49
N PHE A 20 -32.53 -19.22 -7.23
CA PHE A 20 -31.60 -19.31 -8.36
C PHE A 20 -30.16 -19.35 -7.82
N ARG A 21 -29.81 -20.46 -7.17
CA ARG A 21 -28.42 -20.91 -7.13
C ARG A 21 -28.30 -22.05 -8.11
N LEU A 22 -27.85 -21.76 -9.33
CA LEU A 22 -27.17 -22.79 -10.14
C LEU A 22 -25.97 -23.24 -9.31
N SER A 23 -25.83 -24.56 -9.14
CA SER A 23 -25.05 -25.20 -8.07
C SER A 23 -23.55 -24.91 -8.07
N SER A 24 -23.02 -24.14 -9.02
CA SER A 24 -21.60 -23.78 -9.08
C SER A 24 -21.30 -22.28 -9.06
N GLY A 25 -22.29 -21.39 -8.83
CA GLY A 25 -22.25 -19.91 -9.03
C GLY A 25 -21.20 -19.06 -8.27
N VAL A 26 -19.97 -19.55 -8.14
CA VAL A 26 -18.81 -18.81 -7.66
C VAL A 26 -18.38 -17.84 -8.77
N GLY A 27 -18.37 -16.52 -8.48
CA GLY A 27 -17.75 -15.51 -9.34
C GLY A 27 -18.63 -14.84 -10.42
N LYS A 28 -19.94 -15.13 -10.50
CA LYS A 28 -20.86 -14.34 -11.35
C LYS A 28 -21.40 -13.10 -10.59
N PRO A 29 -21.33 -11.88 -11.15
CA PRO A 29 -22.04 -10.74 -10.60
C PRO A 29 -23.57 -10.95 -10.72
N LEU A 30 -24.31 -10.59 -9.67
CA LEU A 30 -25.77 -10.80 -9.56
C LEU A 30 -26.57 -10.21 -10.72
N ALA A 31 -26.10 -9.11 -11.32
CA ALA A 31 -26.75 -8.44 -12.44
C ALA A 31 -26.80 -9.25 -13.74
N GLY A 32 -25.86 -10.20 -13.94
CA GLY A 32 -25.89 -11.11 -15.09
C GLY A 32 -26.97 -12.20 -15.00
N LEU A 33 -27.74 -12.22 -13.91
CA LEU A 33 -28.76 -13.24 -13.62
C LEU A 33 -30.19 -12.67 -13.61
N THR A 34 -30.39 -11.39 -13.93
CA THR A 34 -31.68 -10.71 -13.79
C THR A 34 -32.08 -9.95 -15.05
N GLU A 35 -33.30 -10.18 -15.53
CA GLU A 35 -33.91 -9.41 -16.63
C GLU A 35 -34.35 -8.02 -16.14
N PRO A 36 -34.33 -6.98 -17.00
CA PRO A 36 -34.83 -5.65 -16.67
C PRO A 36 -36.29 -5.70 -16.18
N GLY A 37 -36.57 -5.10 -15.01
CA GLY A 37 -37.93 -4.96 -14.48
C GLY A 37 -38.30 -5.90 -13.32
N ILE A 38 -37.38 -6.73 -12.83
CA ILE A 38 -37.62 -7.64 -11.70
C ILE A 38 -36.64 -7.35 -10.55
N VAL A 39 -37.16 -7.12 -9.34
CA VAL A 39 -36.37 -6.93 -8.12
C VAL A 39 -36.50 -8.18 -7.24
N PHE A 40 -35.38 -8.81 -6.92
CA PHE A 40 -35.34 -10.01 -6.08
C PHE A 40 -35.04 -9.67 -4.62
N PHE A 41 -35.87 -10.19 -3.71
CA PHE A 41 -35.64 -10.16 -2.27
C PHE A 41 -35.12 -11.53 -1.82
N ARG A 42 -34.11 -11.59 -0.94
CA ARG A 42 -33.74 -12.86 -0.29
C ARG A 42 -34.84 -13.24 0.72
N GLU A 43 -35.08 -14.54 0.88
CA GLU A 43 -35.95 -15.15 1.90
C GLU A 43 -35.43 -14.90 3.34
N LEU A 44 -35.36 -13.64 3.76
CA LEU A 44 -35.24 -13.17 5.15
C LEU A 44 -36.02 -11.85 5.31
N GLY A 45 -37.03 -11.62 4.46
CA GLY A 45 -37.81 -10.38 4.38
C GLY A 45 -38.69 -10.05 5.59
N PHE A 46 -38.62 -10.82 6.68
CA PHE A 46 -39.36 -10.56 7.91
C PHE A 46 -38.83 -9.37 8.71
N GLU A 47 -37.62 -8.88 8.45
CA GLU A 47 -37.03 -7.73 9.16
C GLU A 47 -37.46 -6.36 8.62
N TYR A 48 -38.14 -6.32 7.47
CA TYR A 48 -38.64 -5.07 6.87
C TYR A 48 -40.13 -4.93 7.17
N ARG A 49 -40.59 -3.72 7.53
CA ARG A 49 -42.03 -3.38 7.62
C ARG A 49 -42.66 -3.28 6.22
N MET A 50 -42.55 -4.34 5.42
CA MET A 50 -43.13 -4.43 4.08
C MET A 50 -44.66 -4.52 4.15
N LEU A 51 -45.24 -5.09 5.22
CA LEU A 51 -46.70 -5.21 5.35
C LEU A 51 -47.39 -3.85 5.39
N ASP A 52 -46.85 -2.87 6.11
CA ASP A 52 -47.45 -1.52 6.19
C ASP A 52 -47.40 -0.79 4.84
N VAL A 53 -46.37 -1.06 4.02
CA VAL A 53 -46.20 -0.50 2.67
C VAL A 53 -47.11 -1.19 1.65
N VAL A 54 -47.27 -2.51 1.78
CA VAL A 54 -48.03 -3.35 0.83
C VAL A 54 -49.54 -3.37 1.14
N THR A 55 -49.93 -3.09 2.39
CA THR A 55 -51.34 -3.06 2.83
C THR A 55 -51.91 -1.65 2.97
N GLY A 56 -51.11 -0.60 2.74
CA GLY A 56 -51.55 0.79 2.80
C GLY A 56 -52.63 1.14 1.77
N GLU A 57 -53.45 2.17 2.07
CA GLU A 57 -54.39 2.73 1.09
C GLU A 57 -53.67 3.27 -0.14
N LYS A 58 -54.38 3.37 -1.28
CA LYS A 58 -53.85 3.99 -2.50
C LYS A 58 -53.21 5.34 -2.20
N VAL A 59 -51.92 5.45 -2.51
CA VAL A 59 -51.15 6.69 -2.46
C VAL A 59 -51.73 7.67 -3.49
N LYS A 60 -52.11 8.89 -3.08
CA LYS A 60 -52.83 9.86 -3.93
C LYS A 60 -51.95 11.01 -4.41
N THR A 61 -50.83 11.24 -3.73
CA THR A 61 -49.91 12.35 -4.01
C THR A 61 -48.45 11.91 -4.04
N GLY A 62 -47.59 12.71 -4.68
CA GLY A 62 -46.15 12.44 -4.74
C GLY A 62 -45.46 12.48 -3.37
N ASP A 63 -45.91 13.36 -2.47
CA ASP A 63 -45.32 13.48 -1.12
C ASP A 63 -45.65 12.26 -0.24
N GLU A 64 -46.87 11.74 -0.33
CA GLU A 64 -47.26 10.47 0.31
C GLU A 64 -46.44 9.30 -0.25
N PHE A 65 -46.17 9.29 -1.56
CA PHE A 65 -45.31 8.29 -2.18
C PHE A 65 -43.89 8.36 -1.63
N PHE A 66 -43.29 9.56 -1.57
CA PHE A 66 -41.93 9.73 -1.04
C PHE A 66 -41.84 9.39 0.45
N ALA A 67 -42.86 9.71 1.25
CA ALA A 67 -42.89 9.38 2.67
C ALA A 67 -42.90 7.87 2.94
N VAL A 68 -43.57 7.09 2.09
CA VAL A 68 -43.62 5.62 2.18
C VAL A 68 -42.37 4.97 1.53
N PHE A 69 -41.92 5.51 0.40
CA PHE A 69 -40.82 4.94 -0.37
C PHE A 69 -39.44 5.21 0.25
N ASN A 70 -39.21 6.39 0.86
CA ASN A 70 -37.88 6.74 1.37
C ASN A 70 -37.39 5.81 2.50
N PRO A 71 -38.20 5.45 3.53
CA PRO A 71 -37.80 4.47 4.53
C PRO A 71 -37.49 3.09 3.93
N LEU A 72 -38.27 2.67 2.93
CA LEU A 72 -38.05 1.43 2.19
C LEU A 72 -36.74 1.48 1.41
N TYR A 73 -36.50 2.57 0.69
CA TYR A 73 -35.27 2.82 -0.06
C TYR A 73 -34.04 2.81 0.86
N GLN A 74 -34.09 3.50 2.00
CA GLN A 74 -32.98 3.48 2.97
C GLN A 74 -32.78 2.07 3.52
N SER A 75 -33.84 1.34 3.87
CA SER A 75 -33.72 -0.01 4.41
C SER A 75 -33.14 -1.01 3.40
N LEU A 76 -33.53 -0.92 2.12
CA LEU A 76 -33.11 -1.84 1.07
C LEU A 76 -31.74 -1.51 0.45
N PHE A 77 -31.48 -0.23 0.19
CA PHE A 77 -30.31 0.22 -0.57
C PHE A 77 -29.17 0.75 0.33
N SER A 78 -29.47 1.23 1.53
CA SER A 78 -28.46 1.75 2.47
C SER A 78 -28.17 0.80 3.65
N GLY A 79 -29.02 -0.21 3.88
CA GLY A 79 -28.86 -1.20 4.95
C GLY A 79 -29.17 -0.68 6.37
N ASN A 80 -29.76 0.52 6.49
CA ASN A 80 -30.16 1.11 7.76
C ASN A 80 -31.60 0.67 8.12
N CYS A 81 -31.74 -0.36 8.95
CA CYS A 81 -33.02 -0.78 9.51
C CYS A 81 -33.21 -0.25 10.94
N PRO A 82 -34.30 0.48 11.25
CA PRO A 82 -34.74 0.69 12.63
C PRO A 82 -35.11 -0.66 13.24
N VAL A 83 -34.63 -0.94 14.45
CA VAL A 83 -34.94 -2.20 15.16
C VAL A 83 -36.41 -2.19 15.57
N ASP A 84 -37.22 -3.02 14.92
CA ASP A 84 -38.43 -3.54 15.53
C ASP A 84 -38.53 -5.03 15.21
N ASN A 85 -38.47 -5.85 16.26
CA ASN A 85 -38.60 -7.29 16.16
C ASN A 85 -40.03 -7.64 15.74
N SER A 86 -40.25 -7.91 14.45
CA SER A 86 -41.53 -8.34 13.90
C SER A 86 -41.94 -9.78 14.28
N HIS A 87 -41.09 -10.52 15.01
CA HIS A 87 -41.37 -11.90 15.38
C HIS A 87 -42.34 -11.98 16.59
N PRO A 88 -43.54 -12.58 16.43
CA PRO A 88 -44.62 -12.51 17.42
C PRO A 88 -44.33 -13.22 18.77
N LEU A 89 -43.20 -13.91 18.91
CA LEU A 89 -42.81 -14.69 20.10
C LEU A 89 -41.48 -14.27 20.77
N ARG A 90 -40.79 -13.23 20.28
CA ARG A 90 -39.46 -12.82 20.81
C ARG A 90 -39.44 -11.49 21.57
N GLY A 91 -40.59 -10.87 21.81
CA GLY A 91 -40.72 -9.55 22.45
C GLY A 91 -40.61 -9.51 23.98
N ILE A 92 -40.16 -10.57 24.66
CA ILE A 92 -40.04 -10.57 26.13
C ILE A 92 -38.57 -10.38 26.52
N GLY A 93 -38.20 -9.15 26.89
CA GLY A 93 -37.05 -8.87 27.75
C GLY A 93 -35.74 -8.39 27.11
N TYR A 94 -35.72 -7.91 25.87
CA TYR A 94 -34.51 -7.30 25.27
C TYR A 94 -34.63 -5.78 25.18
N GLU A 95 -33.73 -5.06 25.86
CA GLU A 95 -33.49 -3.63 25.63
C GLU A 95 -32.58 -3.41 24.41
N VAL A 96 -32.87 -2.33 23.68
CA VAL A 96 -32.28 -1.95 22.39
C VAL A 96 -30.81 -1.53 22.54
N LYS A 97 -29.94 -2.01 21.65
CA LYS A 97 -28.65 -1.38 21.35
C LYS A 97 -28.46 -1.23 19.84
N GLU A 98 -28.44 0.03 19.41
CA GLU A 98 -27.99 0.59 18.12
C GLU A 98 -28.57 0.00 16.81
N PRO A 99 -28.69 0.79 15.72
CA PRO A 99 -29.08 0.27 14.41
C PRO A 99 -28.08 -0.79 13.94
N TYR A 100 -28.57 -1.94 13.49
CA TYR A 100 -27.73 -2.97 12.86
C TYR A 100 -27.82 -2.86 11.33
N TYR A 101 -26.69 -3.07 10.67
CA TYR A 101 -26.64 -3.16 9.23
C TYR A 101 -27.12 -4.54 8.80
N THR A 102 -28.27 -4.61 8.11
CA THR A 102 -28.65 -5.82 7.41
C THR A 102 -27.71 -5.99 6.22
N GLY A 103 -27.11 -7.18 6.07
CA GLY A 103 -26.18 -7.48 4.95
C GLY A 103 -26.82 -7.45 3.56
N SER A 104 -28.05 -6.95 3.43
CA SER A 104 -28.76 -6.72 2.18
C SER A 104 -28.19 -5.50 1.46
N ARG A 105 -27.35 -5.74 0.45
CA ARG A 105 -27.04 -4.72 -0.55
C ARG A 105 -27.94 -4.96 -1.77
N VAL A 106 -29.19 -4.47 -1.73
CA VAL A 106 -29.97 -4.34 -2.97
C VAL A 106 -29.26 -3.26 -3.79
N LYS A 107 -28.82 -3.60 -5.00
CA LYS A 107 -28.22 -2.66 -5.95
C LYS A 107 -29.18 -2.45 -7.12
N SER A 108 -29.31 -1.21 -7.58
CA SER A 108 -30.00 -0.94 -8.85
C SER A 108 -29.23 -1.61 -9.98
N LEU A 109 -29.93 -2.27 -10.90
CA LEU A 109 -29.38 -2.79 -12.16
C LEU A 109 -28.74 -1.68 -13.00
N ASP A 110 -29.21 -0.43 -12.87
CA ASP A 110 -28.62 0.73 -13.56
C ASP A 110 -27.21 1.07 -13.07
N ASN A 111 -26.85 0.64 -11.86
CA ASN A 111 -25.51 0.83 -11.28
C ASN A 111 -24.58 -0.37 -11.53
N ASP A 112 -25.09 -1.49 -12.03
CA ASP A 112 -24.27 -2.64 -12.41
C ASP A 112 -24.00 -2.58 -13.92
N ARG A 113 -22.71 -2.55 -14.28
CA ARG A 113 -22.30 -2.63 -15.67
C ARG A 113 -22.63 -4.06 -16.12
N ASN A 114 -23.72 -4.25 -16.87
CA ASN A 114 -24.22 -5.54 -17.35
C ASN A 114 -23.22 -6.25 -18.28
N VAL A 115 -22.08 -6.68 -17.74
CA VAL A 115 -21.04 -7.42 -18.42
C VAL A 115 -20.39 -8.45 -17.48
N TRP A 116 -20.29 -9.69 -17.93
CA TRP A 116 -19.58 -10.75 -17.25
C TRP A 116 -18.55 -11.36 -18.22
N VAL A 117 -17.28 -11.17 -17.89
CA VAL A 117 -16.17 -11.77 -18.63
C VAL A 117 -15.90 -13.16 -18.08
N HIS A 118 -15.82 -14.18 -18.94
CA HIS A 118 -15.55 -15.55 -18.52
C HIS A 118 -14.37 -16.16 -19.29
N SER A 119 -13.67 -17.10 -18.66
CA SER A 119 -12.64 -17.92 -19.31
C SER A 119 -12.68 -19.32 -18.73
N LEU A 120 -12.49 -20.33 -19.59
CA LEU A 120 -12.28 -21.70 -19.14
C LEU A 120 -10.86 -21.89 -18.59
N LYS A 121 -9.88 -21.16 -19.15
CA LYS A 121 -8.48 -21.18 -18.73
C LYS A 121 -8.27 -20.44 -17.41
N TYR A 122 -8.95 -19.31 -17.22
CA TYR A 122 -8.85 -18.48 -16.02
C TYR A 122 -10.22 -18.28 -15.35
N PRO A 123 -10.71 -19.22 -14.53
CA PRO A 123 -12.05 -19.16 -13.94
C PRO A 123 -12.33 -17.92 -13.08
N PHE A 124 -11.29 -17.26 -12.56
CA PHE A 124 -11.38 -16.05 -11.73
C PHE A 124 -11.48 -14.74 -12.53
N ILE A 125 -11.28 -14.77 -13.86
CA ILE A 125 -11.09 -13.55 -14.66
C ILE A 125 -12.30 -12.61 -14.63
N GLY A 126 -13.52 -13.14 -14.49
CA GLY A 126 -14.72 -12.32 -14.37
C GLY A 126 -14.69 -11.40 -13.16
N ARG A 127 -14.21 -11.90 -12.01
CA ARG A 127 -14.05 -11.10 -10.79
C ARG A 127 -12.95 -10.06 -10.95
N VAL A 128 -11.87 -10.40 -11.64
CA VAL A 128 -10.77 -9.46 -11.94
C VAL A 128 -11.26 -8.30 -12.80
N PHE A 129 -12.04 -8.58 -13.85
CA PHE A 129 -12.62 -7.54 -14.69
C PHE A 129 -13.66 -6.69 -13.96
N GLU A 130 -14.45 -7.30 -13.07
CA GLU A 130 -15.34 -6.55 -12.18
C GLU A 130 -14.55 -5.56 -11.31
N LEU A 131 -13.42 -5.98 -10.73
CA LEU A 131 -12.55 -5.12 -9.94
C LEU A 131 -11.86 -4.03 -10.79
N LEU A 132 -11.41 -4.35 -12.00
CA LEU A 132 -10.83 -3.36 -12.93
C LEU A 132 -11.84 -2.30 -13.37
N GLN A 133 -13.12 -2.65 -13.48
CA GLN A 133 -14.20 -1.72 -13.81
C GLN A 133 -14.69 -0.92 -12.59
N ASN A 134 -14.67 -1.55 -11.41
CA ASN A 134 -15.07 -0.93 -10.15
C ASN A 134 -14.02 0.07 -9.68
N ARG A 135 -14.35 1.35 -9.77
CA ARG A 135 -13.44 2.47 -9.44
C ARG A 135 -13.16 2.65 -7.94
N ARG A 136 -13.70 1.79 -7.08
CA ARG A 136 -13.60 1.93 -5.62
C ARG A 136 -12.96 0.67 -5.04
N PRO A 137 -12.00 0.82 -4.10
CA PRO A 137 -11.48 -0.31 -3.37
C PRO A 137 -12.61 -0.99 -2.56
N PRO A 138 -12.45 -2.28 -2.19
CA PRO A 138 -13.40 -2.94 -1.32
C PRO A 138 -13.54 -2.19 0.00
N VAL A 139 -14.72 -2.22 0.63
CA VAL A 139 -15.00 -1.44 1.84
C VAL A 139 -14.60 -2.25 3.07
N ASN A 140 -13.31 -2.39 3.35
CA ASN A 140 -12.82 -2.95 4.62
C ASN A 140 -11.73 -2.07 5.24
N SER A 141 -11.67 -2.06 6.57
CA SER A 141 -10.60 -1.41 7.34
C SER A 141 -9.68 -2.47 7.93
N PHE A 142 -8.38 -2.40 7.63
CA PHE A 142 -7.39 -3.31 8.17
C PHE A 142 -6.43 -2.62 9.10
N SER A 143 -5.97 -3.36 10.10
CA SER A 143 -4.82 -2.97 10.91
C SER A 143 -3.56 -2.84 10.05
N PHE A 144 -2.58 -2.07 10.53
CA PHE A 144 -1.29 -1.92 9.85
C PHE A 144 -0.56 -3.26 9.69
N SER A 145 -0.65 -4.15 10.69
CA SER A 145 -0.08 -5.50 10.62
C SER A 145 -0.72 -6.35 9.53
N GLU A 146 -2.04 -6.26 9.36
CA GLU A 146 -2.74 -6.97 8.27
C GLU A 146 -2.34 -6.40 6.91
N GLN A 147 -2.15 -5.08 6.78
CA GLN A 147 -1.66 -4.46 5.54
C GLN A 147 -0.25 -4.94 5.18
N ALA A 148 0.67 -4.99 6.16
CA ALA A 148 2.00 -5.53 5.96
C ALA A 148 1.95 -7.02 5.57
N PHE A 149 1.15 -7.82 6.29
CA PHE A 149 0.94 -9.24 5.99
C PHE A 149 0.46 -9.45 4.55
N MET A 150 -0.54 -8.69 4.07
CA MET A 150 -1.05 -8.84 2.71
C MET A 150 0.03 -8.60 1.65
N LEU A 151 0.91 -7.61 1.86
CA LEU A 151 2.00 -7.35 0.93
C LEU A 151 3.08 -8.44 0.97
N ASP A 152 3.38 -8.99 2.15
CA ASP A 152 4.37 -10.06 2.31
C ASP A 152 3.84 -11.42 1.81
N TYR A 153 2.51 -11.60 1.80
CA TYR A 153 1.88 -12.81 1.30
C TYR A 153 2.24 -13.09 -0.17
N PHE A 154 2.41 -12.04 -0.97
CA PHE A 154 2.80 -12.13 -2.39
C PHE A 154 4.23 -12.60 -2.64
N LEU A 155 5.09 -12.64 -1.62
CA LEU A 155 6.48 -13.06 -1.77
C LEU A 155 6.56 -14.56 -2.06
N GLU A 156 5.69 -15.36 -1.46
CA GLU A 156 5.74 -16.83 -1.58
C GLU A 156 4.55 -17.43 -2.34
N HIS A 157 3.47 -16.66 -2.54
CA HIS A 157 2.22 -17.15 -3.12
C HIS A 157 1.90 -16.50 -4.47
N THR A 158 1.53 -17.36 -5.42
CA THR A 158 0.93 -16.96 -6.71
C THR A 158 -0.54 -16.59 -6.52
N LEU A 159 -1.19 -16.09 -7.57
CA LEU A 159 -2.64 -15.84 -7.50
C LEU A 159 -3.44 -17.14 -7.24
N GLU A 160 -3.03 -18.25 -7.83
CA GLU A 160 -3.71 -19.54 -7.66
C GLU A 160 -3.62 -20.03 -6.21
N ASP A 161 -2.44 -19.88 -5.60
CA ASP A 161 -2.22 -20.19 -4.18
C ASP A 161 -3.15 -19.33 -3.28
N ILE A 162 -3.22 -18.03 -3.54
CA ILE A 162 -4.07 -17.08 -2.80
C ILE A 162 -5.54 -17.48 -2.86
N LEU A 163 -6.03 -17.80 -4.06
CA LEU A 163 -7.45 -18.12 -4.26
C LEU A 163 -7.83 -19.46 -3.62
N SER A 164 -6.88 -20.38 -3.55
CA SER A 164 -7.08 -21.74 -3.05
C SER A 164 -6.76 -21.93 -1.57
N ASP A 165 -6.16 -20.93 -0.89
CA ASP A 165 -5.80 -21.04 0.52
C ASP A 165 -7.03 -21.11 1.44
N PRO A 166 -7.30 -22.25 2.12
CA PRO A 166 -8.42 -22.36 3.05
C PRO A 166 -8.19 -21.61 4.37
N GLY A 167 -6.94 -21.30 4.71
CA GLY A 167 -6.56 -20.56 5.92
C GLY A 167 -6.71 -19.05 5.78
N LEU A 168 -6.84 -18.53 4.56
CA LEU A 168 -6.96 -17.10 4.32
C LEU A 168 -8.40 -16.62 4.51
N ARG A 169 -8.58 -15.69 5.47
CA ARG A 169 -9.85 -15.02 5.77
C ARG A 169 -10.42 -14.35 4.50
N GLU A 170 -11.74 -14.41 4.32
CA GLU A 170 -12.41 -14.02 3.07
C GLU A 170 -12.21 -12.53 2.71
N ASP A 171 -12.26 -11.64 3.71
CA ASP A 171 -12.00 -10.21 3.56
C ASP A 171 -10.55 -9.90 3.15
N LEU A 172 -9.57 -10.62 3.70
CA LEU A 172 -8.16 -10.51 3.31
C LEU A 172 -7.96 -11.03 1.88
N ARG A 173 -8.59 -12.15 1.52
CA ARG A 173 -8.54 -12.71 0.17
C ARG A 173 -9.09 -11.74 -0.87
N GLU A 174 -10.22 -11.10 -0.59
CA GLU A 174 -10.81 -10.09 -1.48
C GLU A 174 -9.85 -8.91 -1.70
N TRP A 175 -9.19 -8.45 -0.64
CA TRP A 175 -8.25 -7.34 -0.75
C TRP A 175 -6.92 -7.70 -1.39
N ILE A 176 -6.39 -8.89 -1.11
CA ILE A 176 -5.21 -9.41 -1.80
C ILE A 176 -5.52 -9.54 -3.31
N LEU A 177 -6.70 -10.02 -3.67
CA LEU A 177 -7.14 -10.07 -5.08
C LEU A 177 -7.23 -8.66 -5.70
N TYR A 178 -7.73 -7.67 -4.96
CA TYR A 178 -7.74 -6.27 -5.40
C TYR A 178 -6.32 -5.73 -5.64
N LEU A 179 -5.39 -5.94 -4.71
CA LEU A 179 -3.98 -5.53 -4.86
C LEU A 179 -3.31 -6.22 -6.05
N LYS A 180 -3.57 -7.51 -6.25
CA LYS A 180 -3.09 -8.28 -7.41
C LYS A 180 -3.71 -7.74 -8.71
N THR A 181 -4.98 -7.32 -8.70
CA THR A 181 -5.63 -6.69 -9.84
C THR A 181 -5.01 -5.33 -10.20
N GLU A 182 -4.59 -4.54 -9.21
CA GLU A 182 -3.83 -3.30 -9.45
C GLU A 182 -2.43 -3.57 -10.04
N ASP A 183 -1.80 -4.69 -9.70
CA ASP A 183 -0.56 -5.13 -10.36
C ASP A 183 -0.80 -5.46 -11.84
N LEU A 184 -1.89 -6.17 -12.15
CA LEU A 184 -2.27 -6.44 -13.54
C LEU A 184 -2.51 -5.15 -14.32
N ARG A 185 -3.22 -4.18 -13.73
CA ARG A 185 -3.40 -2.85 -14.33
C ARG A 185 -2.05 -2.19 -14.61
N SER A 186 -1.13 -2.23 -13.67
CA SER A 186 0.22 -1.64 -13.82
C SER A 186 1.01 -2.30 -14.95
N ARG A 187 0.86 -3.61 -15.16
CA ARG A 187 1.46 -4.34 -16.29
C ARG A 187 0.88 -3.89 -17.63
N PHE A 188 -0.43 -3.72 -17.72
CA PHE A 188 -1.05 -3.17 -18.93
C PHE A 188 -0.59 -1.74 -19.23
N SER A 189 -0.40 -0.92 -18.19
CA SER A 189 0.08 0.47 -18.33
C SER A 189 1.48 0.60 -18.94
N ILE A 190 2.28 -0.47 -18.99
CA ILE A 190 3.56 -0.48 -19.72
C ILE A 190 3.35 -0.34 -21.24
N HIS A 191 2.24 -0.88 -21.73
CA HIS A 191 1.99 -1.02 -23.17
C HIS A 191 0.84 -0.13 -23.66
N VAL A 192 -0.13 0.15 -22.79
CA VAL A 192 -1.37 0.83 -23.15
C VAL A 192 -1.60 2.00 -22.19
N PRO A 193 -1.72 3.24 -22.69
CA PRO A 193 -2.06 4.38 -21.84
C PRO A 193 -3.33 4.13 -21.03
N ARG A 194 -3.38 4.63 -19.80
CA ARG A 194 -4.45 4.31 -18.85
C ARG A 194 -5.81 4.76 -19.36
N GLN A 195 -5.89 5.90 -20.04
CA GLN A 195 -7.11 6.35 -20.72
C GLN A 195 -7.60 5.40 -21.81
N VAL A 196 -6.71 4.88 -22.65
CA VAL A 196 -7.05 3.96 -23.76
C VAL A 196 -7.53 2.62 -23.22
N TRP A 197 -6.82 2.11 -22.20
CA TRP A 197 -7.22 0.92 -21.46
C TRP A 197 -8.61 1.09 -20.84
N ARG A 198 -8.84 2.21 -20.15
CA ARG A 198 -10.13 2.52 -19.52
C ARG A 198 -11.26 2.60 -20.54
N GLY A 199 -11.05 3.30 -21.66
CA GLY A 199 -12.04 3.37 -22.74
C GLY A 199 -12.41 1.99 -23.28
N SER A 200 -11.44 1.06 -23.33
CA SER A 200 -11.68 -0.32 -23.75
C SER A 200 -12.50 -1.10 -22.72
N LEU A 201 -12.26 -0.93 -21.42
CA LEU A 201 -13.11 -1.51 -20.37
C LEU A 201 -14.53 -0.91 -20.37
N ASP A 202 -14.66 0.40 -20.51
CA ASP A 202 -15.96 1.07 -20.56
C ASP A 202 -16.76 0.63 -21.79
N SER A 203 -16.10 0.31 -22.92
CA SER A 203 -16.76 -0.22 -24.12
C SER A 203 -17.40 -1.60 -23.93
N LEU A 204 -17.02 -2.35 -22.89
CA LEU A 204 -17.62 -3.64 -22.59
C LEU A 204 -18.98 -3.53 -21.87
N CYS A 205 -19.35 -2.33 -21.40
CA CYS A 205 -20.60 -2.13 -20.68
C CYS A 205 -21.81 -2.46 -21.58
N GLY A 206 -22.72 -3.30 -21.09
CA GLY A 206 -23.95 -3.67 -21.80
C GLY A 206 -23.81 -4.83 -22.78
N HIS A 207 -22.65 -5.50 -22.85
CA HIS A 207 -22.41 -6.64 -23.73
C HIS A 207 -22.90 -8.00 -23.17
N GLY A 208 -23.39 -8.08 -21.93
CA GLY A 208 -23.85 -9.34 -21.35
C GLY A 208 -22.69 -10.28 -21.05
N GLU A 209 -22.66 -11.49 -21.62
CA GLU A 209 -21.53 -12.42 -21.43
C GLU A 209 -20.44 -12.19 -22.49
N VAL A 210 -19.18 -12.09 -22.06
CA VAL A 210 -18.02 -11.86 -22.91
C VAL A 210 -17.00 -12.97 -22.69
N ASP A 211 -16.63 -13.67 -23.76
CA ASP A 211 -15.55 -14.65 -23.75
C ASP A 211 -14.19 -13.95 -23.70
N TYR A 212 -13.41 -14.24 -22.65
CA TYR A 212 -12.10 -13.63 -22.43
C TYR A 212 -11.10 -13.97 -23.54
N ASP A 213 -11.09 -15.20 -24.05
CA ASP A 213 -10.09 -15.63 -25.03
C ASP A 213 -10.27 -14.84 -26.35
N SER A 214 -11.52 -14.65 -26.75
CA SER A 214 -11.91 -13.79 -27.89
C SER A 214 -11.58 -12.31 -27.64
N LEU A 215 -11.84 -11.82 -26.43
CA LEU A 215 -11.51 -10.44 -26.02
C LEU A 215 -10.00 -10.19 -26.03
N ALA A 216 -9.22 -11.10 -25.46
CA ALA A 216 -7.77 -11.04 -25.39
C ALA A 216 -7.17 -11.06 -26.79
N GLY A 217 -7.69 -11.88 -27.71
CA GLY A 217 -7.29 -11.86 -29.13
C GLY A 217 -7.56 -10.51 -29.80
N THR A 218 -8.74 -9.94 -29.57
CA THR A 218 -9.13 -8.61 -30.10
C THR A 218 -8.22 -7.51 -29.58
N TRP A 219 -7.97 -7.51 -28.28
CA TRP A 219 -7.09 -6.54 -27.62
C TRP A 219 -5.63 -6.71 -28.04
N SER A 220 -5.18 -7.94 -28.22
CA SER A 220 -3.82 -8.23 -28.71
C SER A 220 -3.60 -7.69 -30.11
N ALA A 221 -4.56 -7.91 -31.02
CA ALA A 221 -4.52 -7.36 -32.37
C ALA A 221 -4.59 -5.81 -32.37
N ARG A 222 -5.41 -5.22 -31.49
CA ARG A 222 -5.56 -3.76 -31.37
C ARG A 222 -4.28 -3.08 -30.89
N TRP A 223 -3.62 -3.63 -29.87
CA TRP A 223 -2.51 -2.98 -29.20
C TRP A 223 -1.13 -3.49 -29.64
N GLY A 224 -1.08 -4.57 -30.43
CA GLY A 224 0.17 -5.17 -30.87
C GLY A 224 0.96 -5.82 -29.73
N VAL A 225 0.27 -6.27 -28.67
CA VAL A 225 0.88 -6.94 -27.51
C VAL A 225 0.17 -8.26 -27.22
N ASP A 226 0.88 -9.23 -26.65
CA ASP A 226 0.26 -10.50 -26.26
C ASP A 226 -0.43 -10.35 -24.89
N VAL A 227 -1.75 -10.10 -24.93
CA VAL A 227 -2.56 -9.87 -23.72
C VAL A 227 -2.65 -11.13 -22.85
N ASP A 228 -2.73 -12.31 -23.47
CA ASP A 228 -2.81 -13.57 -22.72
C ASP A 228 -1.47 -13.87 -22.02
N SER A 229 -0.33 -13.58 -22.66
CA SER A 229 0.98 -13.71 -22.02
C SER A 229 1.12 -12.79 -20.79
N ILE A 230 0.66 -11.54 -20.88
CA ILE A 230 0.68 -10.60 -19.72
C ILE A 230 -0.13 -11.17 -18.55
N VAL A 231 -1.33 -11.70 -18.82
CA VAL A 231 -2.19 -12.31 -17.78
C VAL A 231 -1.54 -13.59 -17.24
N MET A 232 -1.00 -14.45 -18.11
CA MET A 232 -0.34 -15.69 -17.70
C MET A 232 0.84 -15.41 -16.76
N GLU A 233 1.72 -14.46 -17.10
CA GLU A 233 2.83 -14.05 -16.25
C GLU A 233 2.35 -13.48 -14.91
N TRP A 234 1.30 -12.67 -14.94
CA TRP A 234 0.71 -12.08 -13.73
C TRP A 234 0.14 -13.13 -12.77
N VAL A 235 -0.54 -14.15 -13.28
CA VAL A 235 -1.11 -15.25 -12.48
C VAL A 235 -0.01 -15.98 -11.71
N HIS A 236 1.10 -16.28 -12.38
CA HIS A 236 2.22 -17.05 -11.84
C HIS A 236 3.27 -16.20 -11.11
N ALA A 237 3.11 -14.87 -11.09
CA ALA A 237 4.08 -13.98 -10.48
C ALA A 237 4.13 -14.14 -8.95
N LYS A 238 5.32 -14.46 -8.45
CA LYS A 238 5.73 -14.22 -7.06
C LYS A 238 6.53 -12.93 -6.99
N HIS A 239 6.31 -12.12 -5.96
CA HIS A 239 6.84 -10.76 -5.92
C HIS A 239 8.13 -10.62 -5.10
N GLN A 240 9.08 -11.54 -5.29
CA GLN A 240 10.37 -11.58 -4.58
C GLN A 240 11.39 -10.55 -5.10
N GLN A 241 11.02 -9.74 -6.08
CA GLN A 241 11.82 -8.62 -6.55
C GLN A 241 11.85 -7.50 -5.51
N PHE A 242 12.95 -6.77 -5.45
CA PHE A 242 13.00 -5.45 -4.84
C PHE A 242 13.90 -4.57 -5.68
N PHE A 243 13.64 -3.28 -5.61
CA PHE A 243 14.27 -2.27 -6.45
C PHE A 243 15.10 -1.32 -5.60
N ARG A 244 16.33 -1.10 -6.04
CA ARG A 244 17.17 0.00 -5.59
C ARG A 244 16.88 1.18 -6.50
N VAL A 245 16.50 2.33 -5.93
CA VAL A 245 16.11 3.53 -6.68
C VAL A 245 17.07 4.66 -6.35
N LYS A 246 17.66 5.26 -7.38
CA LYS A 246 18.50 6.45 -7.29
C LYS A 246 17.78 7.62 -7.95
N ASN A 247 17.67 8.72 -7.20
CA ASN A 247 17.15 9.97 -7.72
C ASN A 247 18.33 10.85 -8.14
N ASP A 248 18.44 11.14 -9.44
CA ASP A 248 19.54 11.93 -10.00
C ASP A 248 19.17 13.41 -10.06
N GLY A 249 17.88 13.74 -10.24
CA GLY A 249 17.40 15.11 -10.27
C GLY A 249 15.88 15.22 -10.28
N VAL A 250 15.37 16.21 -9.54
CA VAL A 250 13.96 16.63 -9.60
C VAL A 250 13.94 18.13 -9.81
N TYR A 251 13.36 18.54 -10.92
CA TYR A 251 13.29 19.93 -11.36
C TYR A 251 11.84 20.36 -11.48
N TYR A 252 11.53 21.58 -11.08
CA TYR A 252 10.16 22.12 -11.14
C TYR A 252 10.16 23.53 -11.72
N ASP A 253 9.22 23.79 -12.63
CA ASP A 253 8.92 25.13 -13.15
C ASP A 253 7.60 25.61 -12.54
N PRO A 254 7.59 26.66 -11.70
CA PRO A 254 6.38 27.19 -11.08
C PRO A 254 5.46 27.94 -12.06
N VAL A 255 5.99 28.45 -13.17
CA VAL A 255 5.24 29.20 -14.20
C VAL A 255 4.52 28.23 -15.13
N MET A 256 5.25 27.25 -15.68
CA MET A 256 4.67 26.23 -16.57
C MET A 256 3.96 25.11 -15.81
N LYS A 257 4.19 25.00 -14.48
CA LYS A 257 3.73 23.91 -13.62
C LYS A 257 4.18 22.53 -14.14
N LEU A 258 5.40 22.46 -14.65
CA LEU A 258 6.02 21.24 -15.15
C LEU A 258 7.08 20.74 -14.17
N SER A 259 7.16 19.42 -14.04
CA SER A 259 8.22 18.73 -13.31
C SER A 259 9.04 17.90 -14.29
N LYS A 260 10.35 17.83 -14.09
CA LYS A 260 11.23 16.86 -14.73
C LYS A 260 11.90 16.01 -13.65
N VAL A 261 11.77 14.69 -13.76
CA VAL A 261 12.40 13.73 -12.85
C VAL A 261 13.37 12.88 -13.64
N GLU A 262 14.59 12.77 -13.15
CA GLU A 262 15.66 11.95 -13.70
C GLU A 262 16.18 11.00 -12.62
N GLY A 263 16.39 9.75 -12.98
CA GLY A 263 16.92 8.78 -12.04
C GLY A 263 17.16 7.41 -12.63
N ARG A 264 17.47 6.46 -11.76
CA ARG A 264 17.83 5.10 -12.11
C ARG A 264 17.16 4.11 -11.16
N VAL A 265 16.82 2.94 -11.68
CA VAL A 265 16.28 1.82 -10.93
C VAL A 265 17.07 0.56 -11.27
N MET A 266 17.34 -0.28 -10.28
CA MET A 266 17.91 -1.61 -10.48
C MET A 266 17.10 -2.63 -9.70
N ASN A 267 16.75 -3.74 -10.35
CA ASN A 267 16.17 -4.88 -9.67
C ASN A 267 17.27 -5.73 -9.05
N ALA A 268 17.34 -5.74 -7.72
CA ALA A 268 18.31 -6.51 -6.96
C ALA A 268 17.74 -7.84 -6.42
N GLY A 269 16.49 -8.17 -6.78
CA GLY A 269 15.83 -9.41 -6.42
C GLY A 269 15.94 -10.51 -7.48
N LYS A 270 15.21 -11.61 -7.25
CA LYS A 270 15.30 -12.86 -8.04
C LYS A 270 14.25 -12.97 -9.14
N THR A 271 13.15 -12.25 -9.02
CA THR A 271 12.05 -12.21 -9.99
C THR A 271 12.03 -10.85 -10.66
N GLY A 272 11.35 -10.72 -11.80
CA GLY A 272 11.11 -9.41 -12.42
C GLY A 272 9.82 -8.77 -11.88
N GLY A 273 9.69 -7.46 -12.04
CA GLY A 273 8.48 -6.76 -11.62
C GLY A 273 8.33 -5.37 -12.21
N VAL A 274 7.23 -4.73 -11.85
CA VAL A 274 6.86 -3.41 -12.37
C VAL A 274 7.21 -2.31 -11.39
N VAL A 275 7.86 -1.27 -11.89
CA VAL A 275 7.98 0.04 -11.23
C VAL A 275 7.21 1.07 -12.04
N SER A 276 6.68 2.09 -11.39
CA SER A 276 5.97 3.13 -12.12
C SER A 276 5.91 4.49 -11.40
N MET A 277 5.50 5.53 -12.10
CA MET A 277 5.22 6.85 -11.55
C MET A 277 3.85 7.32 -12.01
N GLU A 278 3.00 7.69 -11.06
CA GLU A 278 1.69 8.27 -11.36
C GLU A 278 1.82 9.78 -11.55
N TYR A 279 1.24 10.29 -12.64
CA TYR A 279 1.29 11.71 -12.99
C TYR A 279 -0.07 12.23 -13.49
N ASN A 280 -0.23 13.55 -13.63
CA ASN A 280 -1.51 14.24 -13.83
C ASN A 280 -2.48 14.06 -12.65
N LEU A 281 -1.97 14.14 -11.42
CA LEU A 281 -2.70 13.86 -10.17
C LEU A 281 -3.79 14.88 -9.79
N THR A 282 -3.96 15.97 -10.53
CA THR A 282 -4.97 16.99 -10.21
C THR A 282 -6.08 17.04 -11.26
N SER A 283 -7.29 17.34 -10.81
CA SER A 283 -8.47 17.47 -11.67
C SER A 283 -8.34 18.55 -12.75
N GLU A 284 -7.37 19.46 -12.62
CA GLU A 284 -7.04 20.50 -13.60
C GLU A 284 -6.40 19.92 -14.88
N TYR A 285 -5.72 18.77 -14.80
CA TYR A 285 -4.88 18.24 -15.89
C TYR A 285 -5.39 16.96 -16.55
N GLY A 286 -6.56 16.44 -16.14
CA GLY A 286 -7.20 15.28 -16.77
C GLY A 286 -7.14 14.01 -15.92
N ASP A 287 -7.04 12.86 -16.58
CA ASP A 287 -6.95 11.56 -15.90
C ASP A 287 -5.53 11.25 -15.47
N VAL A 288 -5.41 10.62 -14.30
CA VAL A 288 -4.13 10.09 -13.82
C VAL A 288 -3.60 9.05 -14.81
N GLU A 289 -2.37 9.26 -15.26
CA GLU A 289 -1.62 8.35 -16.12
C GLU A 289 -0.48 7.69 -15.34
N ASP A 290 0.05 6.59 -15.88
CA ASP A 290 1.05 5.76 -15.21
C ASP A 290 2.26 5.54 -16.14
N PHE A 291 3.41 6.08 -15.74
CA PHE A 291 4.67 5.88 -16.45
C PHE A 291 5.36 4.64 -15.89
N ALA A 292 5.04 3.47 -16.45
CA ALA A 292 5.43 2.17 -15.93
C ALA A 292 6.52 1.48 -16.76
N CYS A 293 7.30 0.62 -16.12
CA CYS A 293 8.27 -0.25 -16.78
C CYS A 293 8.43 -1.57 -16.04
N TYR A 294 8.65 -2.65 -16.81
CA TYR A 294 9.09 -3.93 -16.28
C TYR A 294 10.61 -3.96 -16.16
N VAL A 295 11.13 -4.39 -15.01
CA VAL A 295 12.57 -4.54 -14.76
C VAL A 295 12.85 -5.97 -14.36
N GLY A 296 13.55 -6.71 -15.24
CA GLY A 296 13.91 -8.11 -15.00
C GLY A 296 14.93 -8.28 -13.85
N PRO A 297 15.14 -9.51 -13.35
CA PRO A 297 16.14 -9.77 -12.31
C PRO A 297 17.53 -9.31 -12.74
N GLY A 298 18.21 -8.52 -11.91
CA GLY A 298 19.53 -7.97 -12.21
C GLY A 298 19.56 -6.89 -13.30
N GLU A 299 18.42 -6.52 -13.88
CA GLU A 299 18.36 -5.42 -14.85
C GLU A 299 18.38 -4.06 -14.14
N ALA A 300 18.98 -3.08 -14.82
CA ALA A 300 18.94 -1.69 -14.44
C ALA A 300 18.39 -0.83 -15.59
N LYS A 301 17.66 0.22 -15.23
CA LYS A 301 17.12 1.21 -16.17
C LYS A 301 17.32 2.62 -15.65
N ALA A 302 17.68 3.54 -16.53
CA ALA A 302 17.56 4.97 -16.31
C ALA A 302 16.18 5.43 -16.78
N TYR A 303 15.66 6.49 -16.18
CA TYR A 303 14.41 7.10 -16.57
C TYR A 303 14.53 8.61 -16.61
N THR A 304 13.75 9.22 -17.50
CA THR A 304 13.46 10.64 -17.50
C THR A 304 11.97 10.80 -17.74
N LEU A 305 11.30 11.58 -16.90
CA LEU A 305 9.87 11.87 -17.02
C LEU A 305 9.64 13.37 -16.87
N VAL A 306 9.01 13.96 -17.87
CA VAL A 306 8.46 15.31 -17.83
C VAL A 306 6.95 15.20 -17.64
N SER A 307 6.42 15.79 -16.57
CA SER A 307 5.03 15.62 -16.20
C SER A 307 4.46 16.84 -15.48
N LYS A 308 3.13 16.89 -15.38
CA LYS A 308 2.42 17.82 -14.49
C LYS A 308 2.11 17.10 -13.19
N GLY A 309 2.87 17.42 -12.14
CA GLY A 309 2.83 16.69 -10.87
C GLY A 309 3.50 15.31 -10.95
N GLY A 310 3.32 14.53 -9.88
CA GLY A 310 4.08 13.30 -9.64
C GLY A 310 5.31 13.59 -8.76
N SER A 311 5.58 12.72 -7.78
CA SER A 311 6.59 13.00 -6.74
C SER A 311 7.33 11.76 -6.24
N GLY A 312 7.35 10.66 -7.00
CA GLY A 312 8.03 9.44 -6.56
C GLY A 312 7.85 8.24 -7.48
N ILE A 313 8.67 7.22 -7.25
CA ILE A 313 8.54 5.89 -7.87
C ILE A 313 7.73 4.98 -6.95
N LEU A 314 6.72 4.33 -7.52
CA LEU A 314 6.02 3.21 -6.91
C LEU A 314 6.71 1.91 -7.29
N THR A 315 7.03 1.08 -6.30
CA THR A 315 7.59 -0.26 -6.49
C THR A 315 6.52 -1.35 -6.42
N ARG A 316 5.25 -0.95 -6.44
CA ARG A 316 4.06 -1.80 -6.58
C ARG A 316 4.08 -2.96 -5.56
N LEU A 317 3.90 -4.21 -6.00
CA LEU A 317 3.85 -5.37 -5.12
C LEU A 317 5.22 -5.98 -4.77
N SER A 318 6.33 -5.33 -5.12
CA SER A 318 7.68 -5.81 -4.76
C SER A 318 7.86 -6.03 -3.24
N ALA A 319 8.97 -6.67 -2.88
CA ALA A 319 9.43 -6.79 -1.50
C ALA A 319 9.91 -5.46 -0.89
N ASN A 320 9.89 -4.34 -1.63
CA ASN A 320 10.25 -3.05 -1.06
C ASN A 320 9.25 -2.61 0.01
N ARG A 321 9.76 -2.10 1.12
CA ARG A 321 8.94 -1.51 2.19
C ARG A 321 9.56 -0.18 2.63
N PRO A 322 8.85 0.96 2.53
CA PRO A 322 7.55 1.17 1.87
C PRO A 322 7.55 0.84 0.37
N THR A 323 6.36 0.68 -0.21
CA THR A 323 6.11 0.32 -1.63
C THR A 323 6.35 1.45 -2.63
N GLY A 324 7.21 2.41 -2.28
CA GLY A 324 7.59 3.51 -3.16
C GLY A 324 8.58 4.49 -2.54
N PHE A 325 9.32 5.18 -3.40
CA PHE A 325 10.32 6.17 -3.07
C PHE A 325 9.76 7.56 -3.38
N VAL A 326 9.61 8.39 -2.35
CA VAL A 326 9.15 9.78 -2.48
C VAL A 326 10.36 10.68 -2.67
N PHE A 327 10.24 11.66 -3.56
CA PHE A 327 11.27 12.66 -3.80
C PHE A 327 10.86 13.99 -3.15
N ASP A 328 11.45 14.28 -1.98
CA ASP A 328 11.04 15.40 -1.12
C ASP A 328 11.60 16.77 -1.56
N ASN A 329 12.61 16.78 -2.43
CA ASN A 329 13.31 18.00 -2.84
C ASN A 329 13.20 18.19 -4.35
N SER A 330 12.87 19.42 -4.77
CA SER A 330 12.93 19.85 -6.16
C SER A 330 13.73 21.13 -6.29
N GLU A 331 14.48 21.26 -7.38
CA GLU A 331 15.21 22.47 -7.75
C GLU A 331 14.37 23.26 -8.77
N GLU A 332 14.16 24.55 -8.52
CA GLU A 332 13.46 25.41 -9.47
C GLU A 332 14.29 25.64 -10.74
N ARG A 333 13.71 25.36 -11.91
CA ARG A 333 14.35 25.58 -13.23
C ARG A 333 13.32 26.02 -14.28
N ASP A 334 13.83 26.65 -15.35
CA ASP A 334 13.00 27.02 -16.52
C ASP A 334 12.54 25.77 -17.28
N GLY A 335 11.24 25.54 -17.32
CA GLY A 335 10.58 24.36 -17.87
C GLY A 335 10.68 24.26 -19.39
N ARG A 336 11.04 25.33 -20.09
CA ARG A 336 11.36 25.26 -21.53
C ARG A 336 12.54 24.32 -21.84
N SER A 337 13.40 24.07 -20.84
CA SER A 337 14.51 23.13 -20.95
C SER A 337 14.12 21.67 -20.71
N PHE A 338 12.90 21.40 -20.23
CA PHE A 338 12.51 20.04 -19.83
C PHE A 338 12.15 19.16 -21.03
N GLY A 339 11.62 19.74 -22.10
CA GLY A 339 11.10 19.02 -23.26
C GLY A 339 9.59 18.80 -23.19
N GLU A 340 9.09 17.88 -24.00
CA GLU A 340 7.66 17.54 -24.06
C GLU A 340 7.23 16.65 -22.89
N ILE A 341 5.94 16.71 -22.53
CA ILE A 341 5.35 15.82 -21.53
C ILE A 341 5.46 14.37 -22.00
N GLY A 342 5.90 13.50 -21.11
CA GLY A 342 6.21 12.12 -21.41
C GLY A 342 7.57 11.76 -20.85
N GLY A 343 7.97 10.52 -21.05
CA GLY A 343 9.23 10.03 -20.54
C GLY A 343 9.72 8.82 -21.30
N GLU A 344 10.96 8.47 -21.02
CA GLU A 344 11.60 7.28 -21.58
C GLU A 344 12.28 6.46 -20.48
N TRP A 345 12.24 5.14 -20.66
CA TRP A 345 13.04 4.20 -19.91
C TRP A 345 14.16 3.72 -20.81
N ARG A 346 15.41 3.84 -20.35
CA ARG A 346 16.59 3.38 -21.06
C ARG A 346 17.26 2.26 -20.27
N SER A 347 17.50 1.12 -20.90
CA SER A 347 18.31 0.06 -20.29
C SER A 347 19.74 0.54 -20.07
N ILE A 348 20.28 0.26 -18.89
CA ILE A 348 21.64 0.64 -18.50
C ILE A 348 22.39 -0.57 -17.94
N SER A 349 23.71 -0.48 -17.92
CA SER A 349 24.55 -1.48 -17.26
C SER A 349 24.45 -1.35 -15.73
N VAL A 350 24.75 -2.44 -15.01
CA VAL A 350 24.84 -2.40 -13.53
C VAL A 350 25.98 -1.48 -13.12
N GLU A 351 27.06 -1.41 -13.88
CA GLU A 351 28.18 -0.50 -13.66
C GLU A 351 27.74 0.97 -13.75
N GLU A 352 26.88 1.33 -14.71
CA GLU A 352 26.29 2.67 -14.82
C GLU A 352 25.34 2.97 -13.65
N PHE A 353 24.59 1.98 -13.16
CA PHE A 353 23.76 2.15 -11.97
C PHE A 353 24.63 2.42 -10.72
N LEU A 354 25.70 1.65 -10.54
CA LEU A 354 26.62 1.77 -9.42
C LEU A 354 27.60 2.94 -9.57
N ALA A 355 27.66 3.59 -10.73
CA ALA A 355 28.52 4.74 -10.97
C ALA A 355 28.19 5.87 -9.96
N GLY A 356 29.24 6.36 -9.31
CA GLY A 356 29.14 7.37 -8.25
C GLY A 356 29.01 6.82 -6.83
N GLU A 357 28.82 5.50 -6.64
CA GLU A 357 28.92 4.91 -5.30
C GLU A 357 30.35 5.03 -4.77
N ASN A 358 30.46 5.51 -3.53
CA ASN A 358 31.73 5.67 -2.88
C ASN A 358 32.23 4.30 -2.40
N LYS A 359 33.20 3.71 -3.11
CA LYS A 359 33.81 2.42 -2.75
C LYS A 359 34.51 2.43 -1.38
N ASN A 360 34.77 3.61 -0.85
CA ASN A 360 35.34 3.82 0.47
C ASN A 360 34.28 3.99 1.56
N GLU A 361 33.00 3.91 1.22
CA GLU A 361 31.88 4.00 2.14
C GLU A 361 31.31 2.61 2.44
N PHE A 362 31.31 2.25 3.72
CA PHE A 362 30.75 1.01 4.22
C PHE A 362 29.56 1.37 5.10
N VAL A 363 28.35 0.97 4.70
CA VAL A 363 27.11 1.24 5.44
C VAL A 363 26.63 -0.07 6.05
N VAL A 364 26.12 0.00 7.28
CA VAL A 364 25.41 -1.09 7.94
C VAL A 364 24.06 -0.53 8.38
N ASP A 365 22.98 -1.06 7.81
CA ASP A 365 21.60 -0.74 8.19
C ASP A 365 21.01 -1.81 9.13
N ASP A 366 19.71 -1.74 9.37
CA ASP A 366 19.00 -2.59 10.31
C ASP A 366 18.72 -4.02 9.80
N GLN A 367 18.86 -4.25 8.50
CA GLN A 367 18.66 -5.55 7.83
C GLN A 367 19.97 -6.31 7.64
N ASP A 368 21.12 -5.64 7.80
CA ASP A 368 22.44 -6.23 7.64
C ASP A 368 22.82 -7.18 8.79
N ALA A 369 23.57 -8.25 8.48
CA ALA A 369 24.06 -9.21 9.47
C ALA A 369 24.99 -8.58 10.54
N GLY A 370 25.53 -7.39 10.28
CA GLY A 370 26.33 -6.61 11.22
C GLY A 370 25.52 -5.87 12.29
N PHE A 371 24.18 -5.87 12.18
CA PHE A 371 23.30 -5.19 13.11
C PHE A 371 22.77 -6.12 14.20
N GLU A 372 22.78 -5.64 15.45
CA GLU A 372 22.29 -6.40 16.61
C GLU A 372 21.61 -5.49 17.63
N LEU A 373 20.46 -5.95 18.14
CA LEU A 373 19.74 -5.31 19.24
C LEU A 373 19.94 -6.10 20.54
N ALA A 374 20.29 -5.38 21.61
CA ALA A 374 20.21 -5.88 22.97
C ALA A 374 19.07 -5.17 23.70
N ASP A 375 18.14 -5.96 24.25
CA ASP A 375 17.09 -5.45 25.11
C ASP A 375 17.37 -5.81 26.57
N GLY A 376 17.89 -4.82 27.29
CA GLY A 376 18.21 -4.96 28.70
C GLY A 376 17.01 -4.84 29.63
N ASN A 377 15.85 -4.44 29.11
CA ASN A 377 14.61 -4.29 29.88
C ASN A 377 13.76 -5.58 29.89
N LEU A 378 14.13 -6.59 29.09
CA LEU A 378 13.46 -7.89 29.12
C LEU A 378 13.83 -8.72 30.35
N THR A 379 12.81 -9.32 30.95
CA THR A 379 12.99 -10.37 31.97
C THR A 379 13.69 -11.60 31.40
N LEU A 380 14.32 -12.42 32.25
CA LEU A 380 14.97 -13.67 31.82
C LEU A 380 14.00 -14.61 31.06
N PHE A 381 12.74 -14.67 31.50
CA PHE A 381 11.70 -15.44 30.83
C PHE A 381 11.43 -14.90 29.42
N GLN A 382 11.29 -13.58 29.24
CA GLN A 382 11.08 -12.97 27.93
C GLN A 382 12.28 -13.13 26.99
N LYS A 383 13.51 -13.13 27.52
CA LYS A 383 14.72 -13.44 26.75
C LYS A 383 14.72 -14.87 26.23
N TRP A 384 14.16 -15.81 26.99
CA TRP A 384 14.06 -17.22 26.59
C TRP A 384 13.14 -17.43 25.38
N PHE A 385 12.03 -16.69 25.29
CA PHE A 385 11.09 -16.79 24.17
C PHE A 385 11.51 -15.98 22.94
N ARG A 386 12.66 -15.26 22.98
CA ARG A 386 13.18 -14.39 21.91
C ARG A 386 12.06 -13.77 21.07
N LYS A 387 11.22 -12.93 21.69
CA LYS A 387 10.17 -12.24 20.93
C LYS A 387 10.84 -11.18 20.06
N ASP A 388 10.65 -11.24 18.75
CA ASP A 388 11.08 -10.18 17.85
C ASP A 388 10.47 -8.83 18.26
N PRO A 389 11.18 -7.71 18.00
CA PRO A 389 10.60 -6.39 18.17
C PRO A 389 9.26 -6.27 17.42
N PRO A 390 8.19 -5.78 18.06
CA PRO A 390 6.91 -5.62 17.39
C PRO A 390 6.99 -4.56 16.29
N LEU A 391 6.31 -4.84 15.17
CA LEU A 391 6.11 -3.85 14.11
C LEU A 391 5.17 -2.74 14.59
N ARG A 392 5.60 -1.50 14.37
CA ARG A 392 4.89 -0.27 14.72
C ARG A 392 4.46 0.47 13.46
N ARG A 393 3.27 1.07 13.52
CA ARG A 393 2.71 1.84 12.40
C ARG A 393 3.49 3.13 12.13
N SER A 394 3.99 3.75 13.18
CA SER A 394 4.82 4.95 13.12
C SER A 394 5.51 5.13 14.48
N PHE A 395 6.44 6.09 14.56
CA PHE A 395 7.02 6.50 15.84
C PHE A 395 5.92 6.94 16.84
N ARG A 396 4.91 7.67 16.36
CA ARG A 396 3.84 8.30 17.15
C ARG A 396 2.63 7.39 17.33
N GLN A 397 2.84 6.17 17.80
CA GLN A 397 1.75 5.22 18.01
C GLN A 397 1.19 5.23 19.44
N GLY A 398 1.88 5.88 20.40
CA GLY A 398 1.58 5.69 21.83
C GLY A 398 1.87 4.26 22.30
N GLY A 399 1.51 3.95 23.56
CA GLY A 399 1.75 2.65 24.18
C GLY A 399 3.11 2.51 24.86
N ASN A 400 3.36 1.36 25.50
CA ASN A 400 4.62 1.09 26.18
C ASN A 400 5.73 0.81 25.16
N THR A 401 6.80 1.60 25.24
CA THR A 401 7.97 1.57 24.35
C THR A 401 9.24 1.22 25.10
N SER A 402 9.11 0.51 26.23
CA SER A 402 10.22 0.05 27.06
C SER A 402 11.12 -1.00 26.39
N ARG A 403 10.73 -1.48 25.21
CA ARG A 403 11.52 -2.37 24.36
C ARG A 403 11.63 -1.79 22.95
N TRP A 404 12.64 -2.23 22.20
CA TRP A 404 12.76 -1.91 20.78
C TRP A 404 11.48 -2.28 20.03
N GLY A 405 11.01 -1.37 19.18
CA GLY A 405 9.92 -1.59 18.23
C GLY A 405 10.36 -1.19 16.82
N PHE A 406 9.97 -2.01 15.85
CA PHE A 406 10.37 -1.85 14.45
C PHE A 406 9.44 -0.87 13.72
N VAL A 407 9.99 0.08 12.98
CA VAL A 407 9.23 1.09 12.22
C VAL A 407 9.72 1.06 10.79
N ILE A 408 8.80 0.83 9.86
CA ILE A 408 9.05 1.00 8.42
C ILE A 408 8.68 2.44 8.07
N THR A 409 9.61 3.16 7.46
CA THR A 409 9.38 4.55 7.06
C THR A 409 10.15 4.86 5.77
N PRO A 410 9.64 5.74 4.88
CA PRO A 410 10.42 6.25 3.75
C PRO A 410 11.73 6.92 4.20
N GLU A 411 11.82 7.25 5.49
CA GLU A 411 12.88 8.06 6.03
C GLU A 411 14.16 7.33 6.44
N ALA A 412 14.05 6.02 6.66
CA ALA A 412 15.14 5.18 7.13
C ALA A 412 16.06 4.75 5.98
N GLU A 413 17.25 4.30 6.33
CA GLU A 413 18.16 3.66 5.39
C GLU A 413 17.68 2.24 5.04
N GLY A 414 18.04 1.74 3.87
CA GLY A 414 17.73 0.37 3.45
C GLY A 414 17.39 0.23 1.98
N ASP A 415 17.86 -0.86 1.37
CA ASP A 415 17.61 -1.17 -0.04
C ASP A 415 16.22 -1.77 -0.26
N SER A 416 15.93 -2.94 0.34
CA SER A 416 14.62 -3.58 0.23
C SER A 416 13.65 -2.99 1.26
N ILE A 417 14.00 -3.06 2.54
CA ILE A 417 13.18 -2.56 3.64
C ILE A 417 13.89 -1.34 4.22
N ARG A 418 13.25 -0.17 4.15
CA ARG A 418 13.68 1.03 4.87
C ARG A 418 13.10 0.98 6.28
N GLY A 419 13.81 0.24 7.11
CA GLY A 419 13.46 -0.08 8.48
C GLY A 419 14.30 0.68 9.48
N CYS A 420 13.76 0.90 10.67
CA CYS A 420 14.55 1.34 11.81
C CYS A 420 13.90 0.87 13.10
N TYR A 421 14.67 0.88 14.19
CA TYR A 421 14.17 0.52 15.52
C TYR A 421 14.08 1.74 16.41
N CYS A 422 13.03 1.83 17.22
CA CYS A 422 12.88 2.88 18.21
C CYS A 422 12.59 2.33 19.60
N ILE A 423 13.08 3.05 20.61
CA ILE A 423 12.84 2.77 22.04
C ILE A 423 12.71 4.11 22.78
N GLU A 424 12.02 4.11 23.92
CA GLU A 424 11.98 5.28 24.80
C GLU A 424 13.30 5.54 25.54
N GLY A 425 13.42 6.73 26.14
CA GLY A 425 14.54 7.04 27.02
C GLY A 425 14.58 6.14 28.26
N GLY A 426 15.72 5.50 28.46
CA GLY A 426 15.98 4.53 29.53
C GLY A 426 17.28 4.79 30.30
N GLU A 427 17.75 3.75 30.98
CA GLU A 427 18.93 3.81 31.86
C GLU A 427 20.25 3.52 31.13
N GLY A 428 20.20 3.10 29.86
CA GLY A 428 21.35 2.64 29.10
C GLY A 428 21.51 1.12 29.07
N LYS A 429 20.45 0.37 29.39
CA LYS A 429 20.47 -1.11 29.42
C LYS A 429 20.19 -1.72 28.05
N SER A 430 19.51 -0.99 27.18
CA SER A 430 19.18 -1.45 25.83
C SER A 430 20.10 -0.75 24.84
N THR A 431 20.64 -1.51 23.89
CA THR A 431 21.61 -1.01 22.93
C THR A 431 21.32 -1.53 21.53
N ALA A 432 21.77 -0.77 20.53
CA ALA A 432 21.86 -1.19 19.13
C ALA A 432 23.33 -1.16 18.72
N THR A 433 23.80 -2.20 18.05
CA THR A 433 25.20 -2.37 17.67
C THR A 433 25.30 -2.56 16.16
N TRP A 434 26.20 -1.83 15.52
CA TRP A 434 26.56 -2.02 14.13
C TRP A 434 28.02 -2.48 14.05
N ARG A 435 28.27 -3.51 13.23
CA ARG A 435 29.58 -4.11 13.00
C ARG A 435 29.87 -4.21 11.52
N VAL A 436 31.08 -3.88 11.12
CA VAL A 436 31.56 -4.07 9.76
C VAL A 436 32.99 -4.55 9.76
N ASN A 437 33.37 -5.37 8.79
CA ASN A 437 34.77 -5.72 8.56
C ASN A 437 35.36 -4.74 7.55
N LEU A 438 36.21 -3.83 8.03
CA LEU A 438 36.92 -2.89 7.18
C LEU A 438 38.06 -3.64 6.46
N PRO A 439 38.16 -3.54 5.12
CA PRO A 439 39.12 -4.33 4.34
C PRO A 439 40.57 -3.88 4.55
N GLU A 440 40.78 -2.61 4.92
CA GLU A 440 42.09 -2.00 5.05
C GLU A 440 42.17 -1.21 6.36
N ALA A 441 43.39 -1.09 6.89
CA ALA A 441 43.66 -0.13 7.94
C ALA A 441 43.69 1.29 7.33
N GLY A 442 43.33 2.29 8.13
CA GLY A 442 43.35 3.67 7.69
C GLY A 442 42.50 4.57 8.58
N ARG A 443 42.36 5.82 8.15
CA ARG A 443 41.54 6.79 8.87
C ARG A 443 40.14 6.81 8.28
N TYR A 444 39.14 6.64 9.14
CA TYR A 444 37.73 6.60 8.75
C TYR A 444 36.93 7.66 9.49
N ARG A 445 36.06 8.35 8.74
CA ARG A 445 34.98 9.16 9.32
C ARG A 445 33.79 8.24 9.59
N VAL A 446 33.32 8.24 10.83
CA VAL A 446 32.16 7.45 11.25
C VAL A 446 30.95 8.37 11.32
N MET A 447 29.86 7.99 10.64
CA MET A 447 28.61 8.74 10.60
C MET A 447 27.46 7.86 11.10
N ALA A 448 26.51 8.45 11.83
CA ALA A 448 25.27 7.78 12.23
C ALA A 448 24.05 8.50 11.63
N LYS A 449 23.05 7.73 11.19
CA LYS A 449 21.76 8.25 10.73
C LYS A 449 20.88 8.47 11.95
N VAL A 450 20.64 9.73 12.29
CA VAL A 450 19.90 10.12 13.51
C VAL A 450 18.53 10.68 13.18
N HIS A 451 17.60 10.56 14.13
CA HIS A 451 16.21 11.02 14.01
C HIS A 451 15.78 11.81 15.24
N VAL A 452 15.00 12.87 15.03
CA VAL A 452 14.35 13.68 16.06
C VAL A 452 12.86 13.40 16.04
N GLN A 453 12.45 12.39 16.80
CA GLN A 453 11.08 11.86 16.78
C GLN A 453 10.48 11.76 18.18
N SER A 454 9.16 11.98 18.28
CA SER A 454 8.38 11.74 19.49
C SER A 454 7.60 10.43 19.38
N LEU A 455 7.46 9.74 20.50
CA LEU A 455 6.67 8.52 20.64
C LEU A 455 5.20 8.81 20.97
N ALA A 456 4.91 10.03 21.43
CA ALA A 456 3.59 10.45 21.84
C ALA A 456 2.80 11.12 20.70
N ILE A 457 1.50 10.87 20.69
CA ILE A 457 0.55 11.48 19.74
C ILE A 457 0.36 12.95 20.11
N GLY A 458 0.37 13.84 19.12
CA GLY A 458 0.08 15.27 19.31
C GLY A 458 1.21 16.11 19.94
N ILE A 459 2.34 15.51 20.32
CA ILE A 459 3.50 16.24 20.86
C ILE A 459 4.36 16.76 19.70
N GLY A 460 4.87 17.99 19.80
CA GLY A 460 5.77 18.56 18.79
C GLY A 460 7.12 17.82 18.66
N ARG A 461 8.06 18.43 17.92
CA ARG A 461 9.45 17.97 17.88
C ARG A 461 10.04 18.00 19.30
N PRO A 462 10.57 16.88 19.82
CA PRO A 462 11.21 16.90 21.14
C PRO A 462 12.51 17.72 21.08
N GLY A 463 12.80 18.45 22.16
CA GLY A 463 14.04 19.21 22.33
C GLY A 463 14.97 18.61 23.39
N GLY A 464 16.24 18.97 23.36
CA GLY A 464 17.26 18.54 24.31
C GLY A 464 17.47 17.02 24.32
N VAL A 465 17.38 16.39 23.15
CA VAL A 465 17.62 14.95 23.00
C VAL A 465 19.09 14.75 22.68
N VAL A 466 19.75 13.89 23.45
CA VAL A 466 21.18 13.58 23.28
C VAL A 466 21.34 12.09 23.09
N ASN A 467 21.69 11.67 21.87
CA ASN A 467 21.99 10.27 21.59
C ASN A 467 23.42 9.96 22.06
N ARG A 468 23.61 8.79 22.70
CA ARG A 468 24.91 8.38 23.25
C ARG A 468 25.43 7.18 22.50
N TYR A 469 26.51 7.41 21.75
CA TYR A 469 27.21 6.39 21.00
C TYR A 469 28.53 6.01 21.68
N THR A 470 28.99 4.80 21.41
CA THR A 470 30.36 4.36 21.71
C THR A 470 30.97 3.80 20.43
N VAL A 471 32.07 4.42 19.98
CA VAL A 471 32.84 3.98 18.81
C VAL A 471 34.00 3.13 19.31
N PHE A 472 34.14 1.91 18.79
CA PHE A 472 35.25 1.00 19.08
C PHE A 472 36.18 0.98 17.87
N HIS A 473 37.45 1.33 18.09
CA HIS A 473 38.46 1.41 17.04
C HIS A 473 39.77 0.76 17.55
N GLY A 474 40.04 -0.47 17.09
CA GLY A 474 41.06 -1.33 17.69
C GLY A 474 40.75 -1.63 19.16
N ASP A 475 41.75 -1.48 20.04
CA ASP A 475 41.59 -1.69 21.49
C ASP A 475 41.00 -0.47 22.23
N LYS A 476 40.72 0.62 21.50
CA LYS A 476 40.21 1.87 22.07
C LYS A 476 38.70 1.97 21.91
N LYS A 477 38.08 2.72 22.83
CA LYS A 477 36.67 3.09 22.76
C LYS A 477 36.50 4.57 23.10
N GLU A 478 35.62 5.23 22.37
CA GLU A 478 35.32 6.65 22.52
C GLU A 478 33.81 6.84 22.71
N GLU A 479 33.41 7.56 23.76
CA GLU A 479 32.00 7.90 24.01
C GLU A 479 31.66 9.23 23.32
N VAL A 480 30.61 9.21 22.49
CA VAL A 480 30.19 10.37 21.71
C VAL A 480 28.75 10.73 22.09
N ALA A 481 28.56 11.96 22.56
CA ALA A 481 27.25 12.52 22.85
C ALA A 481 26.82 13.43 21.70
N VAL A 482 25.73 13.06 21.02
CA VAL A 482 25.19 13.79 19.87
C VAL A 482 23.96 14.55 20.31
N ASP A 483 24.09 15.87 20.48
CA ASP A 483 22.95 16.77 20.72
C ASP A 483 22.16 16.95 19.42
N LEU A 484 20.94 16.42 19.39
CA LEU A 484 20.10 16.42 18.20
C LEU A 484 19.52 17.80 17.86
N ASP A 485 19.45 18.74 18.81
CA ASP A 485 19.01 20.12 18.53
C ASP A 485 20.06 20.87 17.70
N ILE A 486 21.33 20.57 17.93
CA ILE A 486 22.48 21.12 17.19
C ILE A 486 22.69 20.35 15.89
N ALA A 487 22.71 19.01 15.97
CA ALA A 487 23.08 18.16 14.85
C ALA A 487 22.03 18.15 13.74
N ILE A 488 20.73 18.19 14.11
CA ILE A 488 19.61 18.33 13.18
C ILE A 488 18.83 19.59 13.56
N PRO A 489 19.23 20.78 13.09
CA PRO A 489 18.48 22.00 13.32
C PRO A 489 17.06 21.90 12.73
N LYS A 490 16.09 22.66 13.27
CA LYS A 490 14.68 22.62 12.82
C LYS A 490 14.50 22.76 11.31
N ARG A 491 15.34 23.58 10.66
CA ARG A 491 15.35 23.81 9.20
C ARG A 491 15.79 22.60 8.36
N MET A 492 16.51 21.64 8.94
CA MET A 492 17.00 20.44 8.24
C MET A 492 16.02 19.25 8.35
N GLY A 493 14.79 19.50 8.80
CA GLY A 493 13.81 18.44 9.01
C GLY A 493 14.05 17.68 10.31
N SER A 494 13.68 16.41 10.36
CA SER A 494 13.69 15.56 11.57
C SER A 494 14.73 14.43 11.54
N ARG A 495 15.66 14.42 10.59
CA ARG A 495 16.62 13.33 10.40
C ARG A 495 17.86 13.77 9.63
N GLY A 496 18.94 13.00 9.72
CA GLY A 496 20.14 13.23 8.91
C GLY A 496 21.34 12.39 9.32
N TRP A 497 22.38 12.41 8.48
CA TRP A 497 23.68 11.82 8.80
C TRP A 497 24.52 12.78 9.65
N VAL A 498 25.02 12.31 10.79
CA VAL A 498 25.82 13.11 11.72
C VAL A 498 27.15 12.41 11.98
N SER A 499 28.24 13.18 11.98
CA SER A 499 29.57 12.65 12.30
C SER A 499 29.67 12.28 13.78
N LEU A 500 30.10 11.05 14.05
CA LEU A 500 30.50 10.62 15.38
C LEU A 500 31.96 10.98 15.66
N GLY A 501 32.77 11.15 14.61
CA GLY A 501 34.18 11.49 14.70
C GLY A 501 34.99 10.88 13.57
N GLU A 502 36.30 11.11 13.61
CA GLU A 502 37.28 10.50 12.71
C GLU A 502 38.29 9.74 13.55
N TYR A 503 38.55 8.49 13.17
CA TYR A 503 39.39 7.59 13.96
C TYR A 503 40.26 6.74 13.04
N ASP A 504 41.42 6.35 13.56
CA ASP A 504 42.27 5.33 12.94
C ASP A 504 41.75 3.95 13.31
N PHE A 505 41.41 3.16 12.28
CA PHE A 505 40.98 1.78 12.41
C PHE A 505 42.06 0.83 11.89
N PRO A 506 42.34 -0.27 12.61
CA PRO A 506 43.01 -1.41 11.99
C PRO A 506 42.07 -2.07 10.95
N ALA A 507 42.63 -2.86 10.04
CA ALA A 507 41.82 -3.76 9.22
C ALA A 507 41.10 -4.79 10.12
N GLY A 508 39.87 -5.17 9.77
CA GLY A 508 39.04 -6.08 10.54
C GLY A 508 37.79 -5.44 11.14
N GLU A 509 37.31 -5.96 12.27
CA GLU A 509 36.04 -5.53 12.86
C GLU A 509 36.10 -4.09 13.38
N ALA A 510 35.21 -3.24 12.87
CA ALA A 510 34.84 -1.96 13.43
C ALA A 510 33.44 -2.04 14.04
N LYS A 511 33.21 -1.32 15.14
CA LYS A 511 31.95 -1.43 15.90
C LYS A 511 31.49 -0.10 16.46
N VAL A 512 30.20 0.19 16.33
CA VAL A 512 29.52 1.33 16.97
C VAL A 512 28.33 0.82 17.78
N VAL A 513 28.14 1.38 18.97
CA VAL A 513 27.02 1.02 19.86
C VAL A 513 26.22 2.27 20.22
N LEU A 514 24.91 2.27 20.00
CA LEU A 514 23.96 3.27 20.50
C LEU A 514 23.32 2.76 21.80
N SER A 515 23.21 3.64 22.80
CA SER A 515 22.55 3.36 24.08
C SER A 515 21.20 4.08 24.19
N ASP A 516 20.21 3.45 24.83
CA ASP A 516 18.91 4.05 25.17
C ASP A 516 18.98 5.09 26.32
N LYS A 517 20.18 5.38 26.85
CA LYS A 517 20.37 6.25 28.02
C LYS A 517 19.90 7.68 27.80
N ASP A 518 18.78 8.05 28.44
CA ASP A 518 18.32 9.43 28.58
C ASP A 518 18.32 9.81 30.06
N PRO A 519 19.10 10.83 30.51
CA PRO A 519 19.15 11.22 31.92
C PRO A 519 17.78 11.59 32.52
N ARG A 520 16.86 12.07 31.67
CA ARG A 520 15.48 12.43 32.05
C ARG A 520 14.49 11.25 31.95
N ARG A 521 14.93 10.10 31.42
CA ARG A 521 14.12 8.88 31.22
C ARG A 521 12.78 9.16 30.53
N ARG A 522 12.80 10.05 29.55
CA ARG A 522 11.60 10.52 28.85
C ARG A 522 10.95 9.41 28.07
N LYS A 523 9.65 9.24 28.26
CA LYS A 523 8.82 8.22 27.60
C LYS A 523 8.21 8.71 26.29
N ASP A 524 8.25 10.02 26.07
CA ASP A 524 7.71 10.71 24.90
C ASP A 524 8.75 10.92 23.78
N VAL A 525 10.02 10.61 24.03
CA VAL A 525 11.14 10.77 23.09
C VAL A 525 11.57 9.42 22.53
N ALA A 526 11.80 9.36 21.22
CA ALA A 526 12.35 8.18 20.56
C ALA A 526 13.87 8.26 20.49
N ILE A 527 14.56 7.24 21.02
CA ILE A 527 15.92 6.90 20.62
C ILE A 527 15.80 5.94 19.42
N VAL A 528 16.42 6.29 18.30
CA VAL A 528 16.24 5.58 17.02
C VAL A 528 17.57 4.98 16.57
N ALA A 529 17.55 3.68 16.27
CA ALA A 529 18.62 2.92 15.63
C ALA A 529 18.23 2.67 14.17
N ASP A 530 18.94 3.33 13.25
CA ASP A 530 18.74 3.25 11.81
C ASP A 530 20.00 2.63 11.18
N ALA A 531 20.97 3.46 10.76
CA ALA A 531 22.19 2.99 10.12
C ALA A 531 23.45 3.73 10.60
N VAL A 532 24.60 3.08 10.43
CA VAL A 532 25.94 3.64 10.63
C VAL A 532 26.77 3.44 9.38
N LYS A 533 27.62 4.42 9.05
CA LYS A 533 28.59 4.26 7.96
C LYS A 533 30.00 4.70 8.33
N TRP A 534 30.97 4.03 7.71
CA TRP A 534 32.40 4.30 7.81
C TRP A 534 32.90 4.74 6.44
N ILE A 535 33.47 5.93 6.36
CA ILE A 535 33.99 6.50 5.11
C ILE A 535 35.50 6.61 5.23
N LYS A 536 36.26 5.85 4.45
CA LYS A 536 37.73 5.98 4.42
C LYS A 536 38.10 7.36 3.88
N ILE A 537 38.94 8.08 4.62
CA ILE A 537 39.41 9.42 4.25
C ILE A 537 40.91 9.44 3.96
N GLU A 538 41.70 8.55 4.56
CA GLU A 538 43.15 8.40 4.35
C GLU A 538 43.54 6.91 4.33
#